data_AF-A0A4W4FAU8-F1
#
_entry.id   AF-A0A4W4FAU8-F1
#
_cell.length_a   1.000
_cell.length_b   1.000
_cell.length_c   1.000
_cell.angle_alpha   90.00
_cell.angle_beta   90.00
_cell.angle_gamma   90.00
#
_symmetry.space_group_name_H-M   'P 1'
#
loop_
_entity.id
_entity.type
_entity.pdbx_description
1 polymer ?
#
loop_
_entity_poly.entity_id
_entity_poly.type
_entity_poly.pdbx_seq_one_letter_code
_entity_poly.pdbx_strand_id
1 'polypeptide(L)' 'MSWASAAQSQHAVRLCGRELVRAIVYTCGGSRWRRNLSLDTDVSLKCCKVGCGKHELTLLC' A
#
# COMPACT_ATOMS: atom_id res chain seq x y z
N MET A 1 1.07 -10.38 -16.28
CA MET A 1 0.32 -9.14 -15.99
C MET A 1 1.30 -8.15 -15.38
N SER A 2 2.02 -7.49 -16.27
CA SER A 2 3.27 -6.77 -15.99
C SER A 2 2.95 -5.30 -15.82
N TRP A 3 3.35 -4.72 -14.69
CA TRP A 3 3.47 -3.28 -14.56
C TRP A 3 4.60 -2.98 -13.58
N ALA A 4 5.82 -3.18 -14.07
CA ALA A 4 6.95 -2.39 -13.60
C ALA A 4 7.01 -1.12 -14.45
N SER A 5 7.15 0.01 -13.76
CA SER A 5 7.65 1.30 -14.27
C SER A 5 6.70 2.13 -15.14
N ALA A 6 6.06 3.12 -14.52
CA ALA A 6 6.14 4.53 -14.93
C ALA A 6 5.30 5.38 -13.99
N ALA A 7 5.91 6.44 -13.45
CA ALA A 7 5.31 7.67 -12.92
C ALA A 7 3.95 7.55 -12.23
N GLN A 8 3.88 7.72 -10.90
CA GLN A 8 2.66 8.31 -10.33
C GLN A 8 3.00 9.02 -9.01
N SER A 9 3.33 10.30 -9.16
CA SER A 9 2.98 11.33 -8.19
C SER A 9 1.45 11.35 -8.04
N GLN A 10 0.91 10.41 -7.29
CA GLN A 10 -0.51 10.41 -6.92
C GLN A 10 -0.53 10.69 -5.45
N HIS A 11 -0.76 11.96 -5.15
CA HIS A 11 -1.36 12.47 -3.92
C HIS A 11 -1.40 11.43 -2.80
N ALA A 12 -0.49 11.52 -1.82
CA ALA A 12 -0.48 10.61 -0.69
C ALA A 12 -1.87 10.57 -0.06
N VAL A 13 -2.60 9.47 -0.26
CA VAL A 13 -3.98 9.35 0.18
C VAL A 13 -3.96 8.73 1.57
N ARG A 14 -4.78 9.28 2.48
CA ARG A 14 -4.88 8.74 3.83
C ARG A 14 -5.73 7.49 3.80
N LEU A 15 -5.10 6.34 4.04
CA LEU A 15 -5.74 5.03 4.03
C LEU A 15 -5.55 4.41 5.41
N CYS A 16 -6.65 4.07 6.07
CA CYS A 16 -6.66 3.51 7.41
C CYS A 16 -7.35 2.13 7.40
N GLY A 17 -6.76 1.16 8.09
CA GLY A 17 -7.34 -0.17 8.29
C GLY A 17 -7.73 -0.87 6.98
N ARG A 18 -9.03 -1.03 6.74
CA ARG A 18 -9.57 -1.81 5.61
C ARG A 18 -9.37 -1.15 4.25
N GLU A 19 -9.34 0.18 4.21
CA GLU A 19 -9.10 0.93 2.97
C GLU A 19 -7.66 0.76 2.50
N LEU A 20 -6.72 0.67 3.44
CA LEU A 20 -5.34 0.34 3.15
C LEU A 20 -5.23 -1.06 2.57
N VAL A 21 -5.83 -2.04 3.24
CA VAL A 21 -5.89 -3.43 2.77
C VAL A 21 -6.44 -3.53 1.34
N ARG A 22 -7.54 -2.85 1.01
CA ARG A 22 -8.05 -2.84 -0.37
C ARG A 22 -7.06 -2.24 -1.34
N ALA A 23 -6.41 -1.14 -0.97
CA ALA A 23 -5.40 -0.51 -1.82
C ALA A 23 -4.19 -1.43 -2.03
N ILE A 24 -3.76 -2.18 -1.01
CA ILE A 24 -2.70 -3.19 -1.11
C ILE A 24 -3.14 -4.32 -2.01
N VAL A 25 -4.32 -4.90 -1.81
CA VAL A 25 -4.85 -5.99 -2.65
C VAL A 25 -4.96 -5.54 -4.11
N TYR A 26 -5.44 -4.32 -4.34
CA TYR A 26 -5.52 -3.71 -5.66
C TYR A 26 -4.13 -3.48 -6.28
N THR A 27 -3.15 -3.08 -5.48
CA THR A 27 -1.77 -2.79 -5.92
C THR A 27 -0.95 -4.07 -6.12
N CYS A 28 -0.95 -5.00 -5.17
CA CYS A 28 -0.18 -6.23 -5.23
C CYS A 28 -0.87 -7.36 -5.99
N GLY A 29 -2.16 -7.17 -6.34
CA GLY A 29 -2.97 -8.16 -7.04
C GLY A 29 -3.25 -9.41 -6.20
N GLY A 30 -3.56 -9.24 -4.90
CA GLY A 30 -4.01 -10.25 -3.91
C GLY A 30 -3.08 -11.44 -3.60
N SER A 31 -2.38 -11.96 -4.61
CA SER A 31 -1.48 -13.11 -4.61
C SER A 31 -0.12 -12.82 -3.98
N ARG A 32 0.35 -11.58 -4.12
CA ARG A 32 1.54 -11.05 -3.44
C ARG A 32 1.11 -10.18 -2.28
N TRP A 33 0.20 -10.60 -1.40
CA TRP A 33 0.03 -9.86 -0.17
C TRP A 33 0.43 -10.75 0.99
N ARG A 34 1.62 -10.52 1.52
CA ARG A 34 2.11 -11.15 2.74
C ARG A 34 1.76 -10.29 3.92
N ARG A 35 0.91 -10.82 4.81
CA ARG A 35 0.58 -10.22 6.11
C ARG A 35 1.80 -10.24 7.02
N ASN A 36 2.76 -9.37 6.75
CA ASN A 36 3.83 -9.12 7.68
C ASN A 36 3.28 -8.18 8.76
N LEU A 37 2.73 -8.77 9.83
CA LEU A 37 2.02 -8.07 10.90
C LEU A 37 2.79 -6.87 11.46
N SER A 38 4.13 -6.88 11.43
CA SER A 38 4.96 -5.79 11.95
C SER A 38 5.17 -4.64 10.95
N LEU A 39 5.19 -4.94 9.65
CA LEU A 39 5.32 -3.92 8.60
C LEU A 39 3.96 -3.29 8.29
N ASP A 40 2.90 -4.10 8.39
CA ASP A 40 1.51 -3.70 8.21
C ASP A 40 1.12 -2.61 9.22
N THR A 41 1.50 -2.71 10.50
CA THR A 41 1.16 -1.69 11.50
C THR A 41 1.88 -0.36 11.30
N ASP A 42 3.19 -0.38 11.04
CA ASP A 42 3.99 0.84 10.91
C ASP A 42 3.59 1.65 9.67
N VAL A 43 3.50 0.96 8.53
CA VAL A 43 3.03 1.60 7.31
C VAL A 43 1.54 1.94 7.40
N SER A 44 0.69 1.14 8.04
CA SER A 44 -0.71 1.52 8.29
C SER A 44 -0.83 2.81 9.09
N LEU A 45 0.00 2.97 10.13
CA LEU A 45 0.02 4.18 10.94
C LEU A 45 0.50 5.39 10.13
N LYS A 46 1.54 5.21 9.31
CA LYS A 46 2.03 6.25 8.40
C LYS A 46 0.96 6.64 7.37
N CYS A 47 0.37 5.66 6.69
CA CYS A 47 -0.67 5.87 5.68
C CYS A 47 -1.92 6.49 6.27
N CYS A 48 -2.25 6.21 7.53
CA CYS A 48 -3.40 6.80 8.19
C CYS A 48 -3.12 8.23 8.69
N LYS A 49 -1.91 8.50 9.22
CA LYS A 49 -1.54 9.81 9.76
C LYS A 49 -1.17 10.84 8.69
N VAL A 50 -0.25 10.49 7.79
CA VAL A 50 0.32 11.43 6.81
C VAL A 50 -0.10 11.11 5.37
N GLY A 51 -0.56 9.88 5.13
CA GLY A 51 -0.89 9.41 3.79
C GLY A 51 0.26 8.63 3.18
N CYS A 52 -0.08 7.74 2.26
CA CYS A 52 0.91 6.93 1.56
C CYS A 52 0.71 6.94 0.06
N GLY A 53 1.83 6.77 -0.64
CA GLY A 53 1.85 6.55 -2.08
C GLY A 53 1.74 5.08 -2.45
N LYS A 54 1.47 4.85 -3.73
CA LYS A 54 1.49 3.52 -4.36
C LYS A 54 2.80 2.76 -4.10
N HIS A 55 3.94 3.47 -4.03
CA HIS A 55 5.25 2.87 -3.75
C HIS A 55 5.33 2.26 -2.35
N GLU A 56 4.69 2.88 -1.36
CA GLU A 56 4.65 2.37 0.01
C GLU A 56 3.72 1.15 0.12
N LEU A 57 2.64 1.12 -0.66
CA LEU A 57 1.80 -0.06 -0.78
C LEU A 57 2.55 -1.24 -1.42
N THR A 58 3.44 -0.97 -2.38
CA THR A 58 4.29 -2.01 -2.99
C THR A 58 5.27 -2.64 -1.98
N LEU A 59 5.69 -1.90 -0.94
CA LEU A 59 6.55 -2.45 0.13
C LEU A 59 5.82 -3.52 0.97
N LEU A 60 4.49 -3.59 0.89
CA LEU A 60 3.65 -4.51 1.65
C LEU A 60 3.27 -5.79 0.87
N CYS A 61 3.76 -5.98 -0.35
CA CYS A 61 3.37 -7.11 -1.21
C CYS A 61 3.99 -8.49 -0.85
#